data_AF-A0A2W4U7K2-F1
#
_entry.id   AF-A0A2W4U7K2-F1
#
_cell.length_a   1.000
_cell.length_b   1.000
_cell.length_c   1.000
_cell.angle_alpha   90.00
_cell.angle_beta   90.00
_cell.angle_gamma   90.00
#
_symmetry.space_group_name_H-M   'P 1'
#
loop_
_entity.id
_entity.type
_entity.pdbx_description
1 polymer ?
#
loop_
_entity_poly.entity_id
_entity_poly.type
_entity_poly.pdbx_seq_one_letter_code
_entity_poly.pdbx_strand_id
1 'polypeptide(L)' 'MPRTPARIKQADVARAIQAVAKAKVPATIEIDRDGTIPIKIEQPNPTESEPEPNERDEVIL' A
#
# COMPACT_ATOMS: atom_id res chain seq x y z
N MET A 1 -11.79 19.20 23.10
CA MET A 1 -11.31 18.13 24.00
C MET A 1 -10.03 17.56 23.42
N PRO A 2 -8.87 17.65 24.11
CA PRO A 2 -7.66 16.96 23.65
C PRO A 2 -7.85 15.44 23.81
N ARG A 3 -7.62 14.68 22.73
CA ARG A 3 -7.63 13.22 22.78
C ARG A 3 -6.33 12.78 23.48
N THR A 4 -6.45 12.04 24.58
CA THR A 4 -5.28 11.37 25.19
C THR A 4 -4.78 10.34 24.17
N PRO A 5 -3.51 10.40 23.74
CA PRO A 5 -2.97 9.43 22.80
C PRO A 5 -3.05 8.02 23.41
N ALA A 6 -3.54 7.07 22.63
CA ALA A 6 -3.61 5.69 23.05
C ALA A 6 -2.18 5.16 23.26
N ARG A 7 -1.89 4.58 24.42
CA ARG A 7 -0.60 3.90 24.63
C ARG A 7 -0.58 2.64 23.78
N ILE A 8 0.14 2.65 22.66
CA ILE A 8 0.38 1.45 21.85
C ILE A 8 1.04 0.38 22.71
N LYS A 9 0.52 -0.84 22.62
CA LYS A 9 1.18 -2.03 23.17
C LYS A 9 1.82 -2.82 22.05
N GLN A 10 2.85 -3.62 22.38
CA GLN A 10 3.43 -4.57 21.43
C GLN A 10 2.38 -5.55 20.86
N ALA A 11 1.35 -5.86 21.65
CA ALA A 11 0.23 -6.69 21.20
C ALA A 11 -0.55 -6.06 20.02
N ASP A 12 -0.66 -4.73 19.97
CA ASP A 12 -1.38 -4.02 18.90
C ASP A 12 -0.58 -4.08 17.59
N VAL A 13 0.74 -3.90 17.68
CA VAL A 13 1.67 -4.05 16.55
C VAL A 13 1.65 -5.48 16.00
N ALA A 14 1.69 -6.48 16.89
CA ALA A 14 1.62 -7.89 16.48
C ALA A 14 0.31 -8.21 15.74
N ARG A 15 -0.83 -7.64 16.18
CA ARG A 15 -2.11 -7.79 15.48
C ARG A 15 -2.10 -7.15 14.10
N ALA A 16 -1.53 -5.96 13.95
CA ALA A 16 -1.40 -5.30 12.66
C ALA A 16 -0.56 -6.14 11.68
N ILE A 17 0.59 -6.66 12.14
CA ILE A 17 1.45 -7.55 11.34
C ILE A 17 0.68 -8.81 10.90
N GLN A 18 -0.04 -9.45 11.83
CA GLN A 18 -0.82 -10.64 11.49
C GLN A 18 -1.94 -10.34 10.49
N ALA A 19 -2.59 -9.18 10.58
CA ALA A 19 -3.62 -8.76 9.64
C ALA A 19 -3.04 -8.60 8.22
N VAL A 20 -1.89 -7.95 8.09
CA VAL A 20 -1.19 -7.79 6.80
C VAL A 20 -0.73 -9.14 6.23
N ALA A 21 -0.17 -10.01 7.07
CA ALA A 21 0.24 -11.36 6.67
C ALA A 21 -0.94 -12.20 6.17
N LYS A 22 -2.11 -12.10 6.82
CA LYS A 22 -3.35 -12.76 6.39
C LYS A 22 -3.89 -12.21 5.08
N ALA A 23 -3.75 -10.91 4.86
CA ALA A 23 -4.16 -10.26 3.62
C ALA A 23 -3.26 -10.63 2.42
N LYS A 24 -2.07 -11.22 2.67
CA LYS A 24 -1.10 -11.64 1.64
C LYS A 24 -0.74 -10.51 0.66
N VAL A 25 -0.72 -9.28 1.15
CA VAL A 25 -0.34 -8.09 0.37
C VAL A 25 1.05 -7.62 0.77
N PRO A 26 1.89 -7.19 -0.18
CA PRO A 26 3.09 -6.44 0.16
C PRO A 26 2.66 -5.10 0.78
N ALA A 27 3.05 -4.89 2.03
CA ALA A 27 2.68 -3.69 2.77
C ALA A 27 3.78 -3.27 3.74
N THR A 28 3.94 -1.97 3.90
CA THR A 28 4.80 -1.37 4.92
C THR A 28 3.94 -0.90 6.09
N ILE A 29 4.35 -1.27 7.30
CA ILE A 29 3.68 -0.89 8.54
C ILE A 29 4.54 0.16 9.24
N GLU A 30 3.97 1.33 9.47
CA GLU A 30 4.60 2.42 10.21
C GLU A 30 3.91 2.61 11.57
N ILE A 31 4.64 3.18 12.54
CA ILE A 31 4.11 3.46 13.88
C ILE A 31 4.41 4.91 14.21
N ASP A 32 3.35 5.71 14.33
CA ASP A 32 3.45 7.12 14.66
C ASP A 32 3.50 7.35 16.18
N ARG A 33 4.09 8.48 16.58
CA ARG A 33 4.30 8.85 18.00
C ARG A 33 2.99 9.11 18.75
N ASP A 34 1.90 9.33 18.03
CA ASP A 34 0.55 9.61 18.55
C ASP A 34 -0.25 8.34 18.86
N GLY A 35 0.24 7.17 18.47
CA GLY A 35 -0.45 5.92 18.67
C GLY A 35 -1.03 5.30 17.38
N THR A 36 -0.92 6.00 16.26
CA THR A 36 -1.49 5.57 14.98
C THR A 36 -0.57 4.56 14.28
N ILE A 37 -1.17 3.53 13.66
CA ILE A 37 -0.44 2.50 12.89
C ILE A 37 -0.93 2.56 11.43
N PRO A 38 -0.37 3.45 10.59
CA PRO A 38 -0.68 3.46 9.17
C PRO A 38 -0.12 2.22 8.45
N ILE A 39 -0.94 1.60 7.62
CA ILE A 39 -0.57 0.47 6.77
C ILE A 39 -0.58 0.95 5.32
N LYS A 40 0.60 0.99 4.69
CA LYS A 40 0.76 1.35 3.28
C LYS A 40 0.83 0.08 2.46
N ILE A 41 -0.21 -0.17 1.67
CA ILE A 41 -0.27 -1.33 0.77
C ILE A 41 0.41 -0.93 -0.54
N GLU A 42 1.44 -1.69 -0.93
CA GLU A 42 2.01 -1.55 -2.26
C GLU A 42 1.04 -2.22 -3.24
N GLN A 43 0.17 -1.42 -3.85
CA GLN A 43 -0.61 -1.92 -4.98
C GLN A 43 0.34 -2.07 -6.18
N PRO A 44 0.42 -3.26 -6.81
CA PRO A 44 0.97 -3.31 -8.15
C PRO A 44 0.04 -2.47 -9.02
N ASN A 45 0.53 -1.34 -9.50
CA ASN A 45 -0.21 -0.43 -10.35
C ASN A 45 -0.74 -1.24 -11.56
N PRO A 46 -2.05 -1.41 -11.78
CA PRO A 46 -2.57 -2.20 -12.91
C PRO A 46 -2.51 -1.43 -14.24
N THR A 47 -1.64 -0.42 -14.36
CA THR A 47 -1.60 0.51 -15.50
C THR A 47 -0.18 0.58 -16.04
N GLU A 48 0.18 -0.40 -16.87
CA GLU A 48 1.21 -0.27 -17.92
C GLU A 48 1.18 -1.54 -18.79
N SER A 49 0.05 -1.80 -19.44
CA SER A 49 -0.06 -2.80 -20.51
C SER A 49 -1.24 -2.45 -21.42
N GLU A 50 -1.31 -1.21 -21.90
CA GLU A 50 -1.88 -1.00 -23.23
C GLU A 50 -0.71 -0.92 -24.20
N PRO A 51 -0.51 -1.91 -25.09
CA PRO A 51 0.38 -1.70 -26.22
C PRO A 51 -0.22 -0.57 -27.06
N GLU A 52 0.52 0.52 -27.25
CA GLU A 52 0.15 1.50 -28.27
C GLU A 52 -0.06 0.77 -29.60
N PRO A 53 -1.18 1.01 -30.31
CA PRO A 53 -1.37 0.45 -31.63
C PRO A 53 -0.30 1.07 -32.52
N ASN A 54 0.69 0.26 -32.88
CA ASN A 54 1.75 0.59 -33.79
C ASN A 54 1.09 0.98 -35.13
N GLU A 55 1.00 2.28 -35.43
CA GLU A 55 0.53 2.82 -36.70
C GLU A 55 1.51 2.37 -37.79
N ARG A 56 1.25 1.17 -38.33
CA ARG A 56 1.79 0.71 -39.60
C ARG A 56 0.95 1.32 -40.71
N ASP A 57 1.37 2.48 -41.17
CA ASP A 57 1.19 3.03 -42.53
C ASP A 57 1.97 4.36 -42.48
N GLU A 58 3.03 4.59 -43.26
CA GLU A 58 2.94 4.88 -44.67
C GLU A 58 4.16 4.35 -45.44
N VAL A 59 3.92 3.44 -46.38
CA VAL A 59 4.75 3.27 -47.58
C VAL A 59 4.30 4.35 -48.56
N ILE A 60 5.08 5.42 -48.71
CA ILE A 60 4.92 6.32 -49.86
C ILE A 60 5.90 5.87 -50.95
N LEU A 61 5.32 5.46 -52.07
CA LEU A 61 5.97 5.14 -53.34
C LEU A 61 6.65 6.36 -53.96
#